data_AF-A0A089HL15-F1
#
_entry.id   AF-A0A089HL15-F1
#
_cell.length_a   1.000
_cell.length_b   1.000
_cell.length_c   1.000
_cell.angle_alpha   90.00
_cell.angle_beta   90.00
_cell.angle_gamma   90.00
#
_symmetry.space_group_name_H-M   'P 1'
#
loop_
_entity.id
_entity.type
_entity.pdbx_description
1 polymer ?
#
loop_
_entity_poly.entity_id
_entity_poly.type
_entity_poly.pdbx_seq_one_letter_code
_entity_poly.pdbx_strand_id
1 'polypeptide(L)'
;MSDNRSITEIEFTDFTLFSDITIPFARHINIISGETSVGKTNIMKALYSYGKTINEVNDLHDPISVERISEMIASKFLGVFRPDDRKIGRLVKRNRGRGTAICKISFDKDHDIKLSFTNLAVKNIKLEGYQTTENWPRFVYIPAKEIISSTENFSALYEKYHIAFEETYYDLSKLLLLPTRKGPLNSNQKN
;
A
#
# COMPACT_ATOMS: atom_id res chain seq x y z
N MET A 1 -14.73 -5.42 20.60
CA MET A 1 -13.80 -5.03 19.53
C MET A 1 -14.66 -4.52 18.40
N SER A 2 -14.54 -3.25 18.02
CA SER A 2 -15.12 -2.78 16.77
C SER A 2 -14.48 -3.59 15.64
N ASP A 3 -15.30 -4.25 14.83
CA ASP A 3 -14.83 -4.97 13.65
C ASP A 3 -14.13 -3.97 12.73
N ASN A 4 -12.81 -4.09 12.63
CA ASN A 4 -12.05 -3.40 11.60
C ASN A 4 -12.56 -3.87 10.23
N ARG A 5 -12.56 -2.94 9.27
CA ARG A 5 -12.89 -3.26 7.88
C ARG A 5 -11.95 -4.33 7.33
N SER A 6 -12.49 -5.33 6.64
CA SER A 6 -11.71 -6.41 6.04
C SER A 6 -11.77 -6.36 4.51
N ILE A 7 -10.65 -6.67 3.86
CA ILE A 7 -10.58 -6.79 2.39
C ILE A 7 -11.29 -8.09 2.01
N THR A 8 -12.21 -8.01 1.05
CA THR A 8 -12.99 -9.17 0.57
C THR A 8 -12.53 -9.63 -0.81
N GLU A 9 -12.03 -8.72 -1.63
CA GLU A 9 -11.57 -9.02 -2.99
C GLU A 9 -10.60 -7.95 -3.50
N ILE A 10 -9.72 -8.36 -4.42
CA ILE A 10 -9.00 -7.42 -5.28
C ILE A 10 -9.17 -7.83 -6.75
N GLU A 11 -9.21 -6.83 -7.62
CA GLU A 11 -9.19 -7.00 -9.07
C GLU A 11 -8.10 -6.13 -9.68
N PHE A 12 -7.21 -6.72 -10.48
CA PHE A 12 -6.18 -5.99 -11.21
C PHE A 12 -6.28 -6.24 -12.71
N THR A 13 -6.31 -5.15 -13.49
CA THR A 13 -6.26 -5.18 -14.95
C THR A 13 -5.04 -4.41 -15.43
N ASP A 14 -4.26 -5.01 -16.33
CA ASP A 14 -3.04 -4.43 -16.91
C ASP A 14 -2.11 -3.75 -15.89
N PHE A 15 -1.98 -4.37 -14.71
CA PHE A 15 -1.14 -3.88 -13.62
C PHE A 15 0.06 -4.79 -13.40
N THR A 16 1.26 -4.23 -13.57
CA THR A 16 2.55 -4.89 -13.48
C THR A 16 2.66 -6.09 -14.44
N LEU A 17 2.58 -7.31 -13.91
CA LEU A 17 2.59 -8.56 -14.68
C LEU A 17 1.19 -9.15 -14.89
N PHE A 18 0.16 -8.63 -14.23
CA PHE A 18 -1.22 -9.09 -14.36
C PHE A 18 -1.90 -8.44 -15.57
N SER A 19 -2.42 -9.25 -16.49
CA SER A 19 -3.33 -8.76 -17.55
C SER A 19 -4.74 -8.58 -16.99
N ASP A 20 -5.22 -9.59 -16.28
CA ASP A 20 -6.47 -9.59 -15.56
C ASP A 20 -6.37 -10.63 -14.44
N ILE A 21 -6.75 -10.28 -13.22
CA ILE A 21 -6.82 -11.21 -12.10
C ILE A 21 -7.82 -10.70 -11.06
N THR A 22 -8.64 -11.62 -10.55
CA THR A 22 -9.54 -11.40 -9.41
C THR A 22 -9.17 -12.38 -8.31
N ILE A 23 -8.97 -11.88 -7.09
CA ILE A 23 -8.58 -12.71 -5.95
C ILE A 23 -9.53 -12.42 -4.78
N PRO A 24 -10.36 -13.40 -4.37
CA PRO A 24 -11.16 -13.28 -3.15
C PRO A 24 -10.27 -13.45 -1.91
N PHE A 25 -10.59 -12.73 -0.84
CA PHE A 25 -9.92 -12.77 0.45
C PHE A 25 -10.83 -13.40 1.51
N ALA A 26 -10.24 -14.23 2.36
CA ALA A 26 -10.84 -14.68 3.61
C ALA A 26 -10.72 -13.57 4.68
N ARG A 27 -11.61 -13.60 5.68
CA ARG A 27 -11.72 -12.58 6.75
C ARG A 27 -10.44 -12.35 7.57
N HIS A 28 -9.58 -13.36 7.69
CA HIS A 28 -8.42 -13.31 8.57
C HIS A 28 -7.13 -13.57 7.80
N ILE A 29 -6.64 -14.81 7.84
CA ILE A 29 -5.35 -15.18 7.26
C ILE A 29 -5.56 -15.57 5.80
N ASN A 30 -4.77 -14.98 4.92
CA ASN A 30 -4.73 -15.27 3.50
C ASN A 30 -3.31 -15.74 3.14
N ILE A 31 -3.21 -16.89 2.48
CA ILE A 31 -1.92 -17.46 2.06
C ILE A 31 -1.82 -17.33 0.54
N ILE A 32 -0.89 -16.50 0.08
CA ILE A 32 -0.59 -16.35 -1.34
C ILE A 32 0.66 -17.17 -1.66
N SER A 33 0.51 -18.24 -2.44
CA SER A 33 1.59 -19.16 -2.83
C SER A 33 1.72 -19.29 -4.34
N GLY A 34 2.89 -19.70 -4.83
CA GLY A 34 3.21 -19.83 -6.24
C GLY A 34 4.72 -19.69 -6.50
N GLU A 35 5.14 -19.83 -7.74
CA GLU A 35 6.55 -19.68 -8.14
C GLU A 35 7.10 -18.27 -7.87
N THR A 36 8.42 -18.12 -7.77
CA THR A 36 9.07 -16.81 -7.68
C THR A 36 8.72 -15.97 -8.92
N SER A 37 8.60 -14.65 -8.76
CA SER A 37 8.34 -13.70 -9.85
C SER A 37 6.94 -13.73 -10.49
N VAL A 38 5.96 -14.45 -9.92
CA VAL A 38 4.55 -14.45 -10.40
C VAL A 38 3.67 -13.33 -9.80
N GLY A 39 4.28 -12.32 -9.16
CA GLY A 39 3.58 -11.13 -8.66
C GLY A 39 2.95 -11.22 -7.28
N LYS A 40 3.24 -12.27 -6.50
CA LYS A 40 2.84 -12.35 -5.07
C LYS A 40 3.19 -11.09 -4.29
N THR A 41 4.42 -10.61 -4.45
CA THR A 41 4.89 -9.36 -3.83
C THR A 41 4.18 -8.12 -4.36
N ASN A 42 3.80 -8.09 -5.65
CA ASN A 42 3.13 -6.94 -6.25
C ASN A 42 1.72 -6.77 -5.68
N ILE A 43 1.00 -7.88 -5.43
CA ILE A 43 -0.29 -7.87 -4.74
C ILE A 43 -0.16 -7.23 -3.36
N MET A 44 0.77 -7.73 -2.55
CA MET A 44 0.99 -7.22 -1.20
C MET A 44 1.40 -5.74 -1.20
N LYS A 45 2.28 -5.33 -2.13
CA LYS A 45 2.71 -3.95 -2.29
C LYS A 45 1.57 -3.02 -2.69
N ALA A 46 0.69 -3.42 -3.61
CA ALA A 46 -0.43 -2.58 -4.03
C ALA A 46 -1.42 -2.34 -2.87
N LEU A 47 -1.79 -3.41 -2.16
CA LEU A 47 -2.62 -3.34 -0.95
C LEU A 47 -1.97 -2.44 0.12
N TYR A 48 -0.68 -2.65 0.38
CA TYR A 48 0.08 -1.86 1.33
C TYR A 48 0.15 -0.38 0.95
N SER A 49 0.53 -0.06 -0.29
CA SER A 49 0.68 1.32 -0.74
C SER A 49 -0.61 2.10 -0.58
N TYR A 50 -1.76 1.54 -0.97
CA TYR A 50 -3.04 2.19 -0.76
C TYR A 50 -3.36 2.33 0.73
N GLY A 51 -3.36 1.21 1.47
CA GLY A 51 -3.85 1.22 2.83
C GLY A 51 -2.97 1.98 3.82
N LYS A 52 -1.64 1.98 3.60
CA LYS A 52 -0.70 2.80 4.37
C LYS A 52 -0.90 4.29 4.10
N THR A 53 -1.17 4.69 2.86
CA THR A 53 -1.50 6.10 2.57
C THR A 53 -2.77 6.53 3.29
N ILE A 54 -3.81 5.69 3.32
CA ILE A 54 -5.02 6.03 4.08
C ILE A 54 -4.76 6.08 5.59
N ASN A 55 -3.88 5.21 6.12
CA ASN A 55 -3.42 5.36 7.51
C ASN A 55 -2.77 6.73 7.77
N GLU A 56 -1.88 7.17 6.88
CA GLU A 56 -1.20 8.47 6.99
C GLU A 56 -2.17 9.65 6.85
N VAL A 57 -3.14 9.57 5.94
CA VAL A 57 -4.20 10.59 5.79
C VAL A 57 -5.03 10.72 7.06
N ASN A 58 -5.44 9.59 7.65
CA ASN A 58 -6.23 9.60 8.89
C ASN A 58 -5.45 10.16 10.09
N ASP A 59 -4.11 10.07 10.09
CA ASP A 59 -3.24 10.59 11.15
C ASP A 59 -3.01 12.12 11.06
N LEU A 60 -3.34 12.76 9.93
CA LEU A 60 -3.14 14.20 9.73
C LEU A 60 -4.17 15.08 10.47
N HIS A 61 -5.27 14.51 10.99
CA HIS A 61 -6.36 15.17 11.72
C HIS A 61 -7.08 16.35 11.03
N ASP A 62 -6.62 16.78 9.85
CA ASP A 62 -7.22 17.84 9.03
C ASP A 62 -7.90 17.27 7.76
N PRO A 63 -8.97 17.91 7.24
CA PRO A 63 -9.58 17.54 5.97
C PRO A 63 -8.58 17.68 4.81
N ILE A 64 -8.48 16.65 3.98
CA ILE A 64 -7.60 16.63 2.81
C ILE A 64 -8.42 16.34 1.55
N SER A 65 -8.09 16.99 0.43
CA SER A 65 -8.83 16.79 -0.83
C SER A 65 -8.52 15.44 -1.47
N VAL A 66 -9.47 14.89 -2.23
CA VAL A 66 -9.31 13.61 -2.93
C VAL A 66 -8.13 13.65 -3.91
N GLU A 67 -7.88 14.80 -4.55
CA GLU A 67 -6.73 15.03 -5.42
C GLU A 67 -5.43 14.87 -4.65
N ARG A 68 -5.34 15.45 -3.44
CA ARG A 68 -4.16 15.35 -2.59
C ARG A 68 -3.94 13.91 -2.11
N ILE A 69 -5.01 13.20 -1.76
CA ILE A 69 -4.92 11.75 -1.42
C ILE A 69 -4.37 10.99 -2.62
N SER A 70 -4.86 11.27 -3.83
CA SER A 70 -4.38 10.60 -5.03
C SER A 70 -2.89 10.84 -5.30
N GLU A 71 -2.40 12.06 -5.07
CA GLU A 71 -0.97 12.37 -5.14
C GLU A 71 -0.14 11.62 -4.08
N MET A 72 -0.68 11.49 -2.87
CA MET A 72 -0.04 10.72 -1.80
C MET A 72 0.02 9.23 -2.14
N ILE A 73 -1.06 8.67 -2.69
CA ILE A 73 -1.10 7.27 -3.17
C ILE A 73 -0.05 7.10 -4.27
N ALA A 74 -0.02 7.99 -5.27
CA ALA A 74 0.97 7.91 -6.33
C ALA A 74 2.41 7.97 -5.81
N SER A 75 2.67 8.85 -4.83
CA SER A 75 3.99 8.97 -4.20
C SER A 75 4.38 7.69 -3.45
N LYS A 76 3.45 7.10 -2.69
CA LYS A 76 3.67 5.84 -1.95
C LYS A 76 3.88 4.67 -2.91
N PHE A 77 3.09 4.55 -3.99
CA PHE A 77 3.34 3.54 -5.04
C PHE A 77 4.73 3.71 -5.65
N LEU A 78 5.15 4.93 -5.96
CA LEU A 78 6.48 5.19 -6.52
C LEU A 78 7.61 4.81 -5.56
N GLY A 79 7.47 5.04 -4.26
CA GLY A 79 8.47 4.65 -3.27
C GLY A 79 8.49 3.15 -2.95
N VAL A 80 7.33 2.49 -2.95
CA VAL A 80 7.19 1.05 -2.67
C VAL A 80 7.58 0.18 -3.87
N PHE A 81 7.16 0.55 -5.08
CA PHE A 81 7.45 -0.23 -6.29
C PHE A 81 8.76 0.18 -6.97
N ARG A 82 9.16 1.45 -6.85
CA ARG A 82 10.35 2.03 -7.49
C ARG A 82 10.46 1.70 -8.99
N PRO A 83 9.43 2.02 -9.78
CA PRO A 83 9.51 1.85 -11.22
C PRO A 83 10.60 2.74 -11.84
N ASP A 84 11.07 2.35 -13.02
CA ASP A 84 11.98 3.15 -13.85
C ASP A 84 11.47 4.57 -14.07
N ASP A 85 12.40 5.52 -14.19
CA ASP A 85 12.13 6.96 -14.36
C ASP A 85 11.21 7.57 -13.27
N ARG A 86 10.90 6.85 -12.18
CA ARG A 86 9.97 7.27 -11.12
C ARG A 86 8.60 7.65 -11.68
N LYS A 87 8.13 6.93 -12.70
CA LYS A 87 6.81 7.15 -13.33
C LYS A 87 5.82 6.05 -12.98
N ILE A 88 4.63 6.41 -12.52
CA ILE A 88 3.58 5.45 -12.16
C ILE A 88 3.12 4.64 -13.37
N GLY A 89 3.12 5.24 -14.57
CA GLY A 89 2.75 4.58 -15.81
C GLY A 89 3.63 3.37 -16.18
N ARG A 90 4.82 3.23 -15.58
CA ARG A 90 5.66 2.03 -15.73
C ARG A 90 5.15 0.82 -14.96
N LEU A 91 4.19 1.01 -14.05
CA LEU A 91 3.46 -0.07 -13.41
C LEU A 91 2.30 -0.57 -14.27
N VAL A 92 2.01 0.07 -15.41
CA VAL A 92 1.08 -0.50 -16.39
C VAL A 92 1.76 -1.65 -17.12
N LYS A 93 1.04 -2.77 -17.26
CA LYS A 93 1.53 -3.94 -17.99
C LYS A 93 1.94 -3.53 -19.40
N ARG A 94 3.10 -4.00 -19.81
CA ARG A 94 3.70 -3.63 -21.10
C ARG A 94 2.95 -4.31 -22.24
N ASN A 95 2.02 -3.58 -22.84
CA ASN A 95 1.30 -3.96 -24.05
C ASN A 95 1.66 -3.02 -25.21
N ARG A 96 1.36 -3.40 -26.46
CA ARG A 96 1.52 -2.50 -27.61
C ARG A 96 0.46 -1.39 -27.55
N GLY A 97 0.88 -0.14 -27.60
CA GLY A 97 -0.01 1.03 -27.65
C GLY A 97 -0.26 1.69 -26.29
N ARG A 98 -1.41 2.36 -26.16
CA ARG A 98 -1.85 2.96 -24.89
C ARG A 98 -2.43 1.86 -24.01
N GLY A 99 -2.06 1.87 -22.74
CA GLY A 99 -2.57 0.95 -21.73
C GLY A 99 -2.98 1.71 -20.48
N THR A 100 -3.93 1.15 -19.74
CA THR A 100 -4.42 1.70 -18.47
C THR A 100 -4.43 0.58 -17.45
N ALA A 101 -3.69 0.77 -16.36
CA ALA A 101 -3.79 -0.13 -15.22
C ALA A 101 -5.04 0.24 -14.40
N ILE A 102 -5.71 -0.79 -13.88
CA ILE A 102 -6.79 -0.66 -12.90
C ILE A 102 -6.43 -1.51 -11.69
N CYS A 103 -6.56 -0.93 -10.50
CA CYS A 103 -6.47 -1.65 -9.25
C CYS A 103 -7.72 -1.38 -8.43
N LYS A 104 -8.54 -2.40 -8.21
CA LYS A 104 -9.76 -2.32 -7.42
C LYS A 104 -9.59 -3.14 -6.14
N ILE A 105 -10.03 -2.58 -5.02
CA ILE A 105 -9.98 -3.21 -3.71
C ILE A 105 -11.38 -3.09 -3.10
N SER A 106 -11.96 -4.24 -2.76
CA SER A 106 -13.29 -4.35 -2.18
C SER A 106 -13.21 -4.69 -0.69
N PHE A 107 -14.16 -4.17 0.07
CA PHE A 107 -14.23 -4.32 1.52
C PHE A 107 -15.61 -4.77 1.99
N ASP A 108 -15.69 -5.38 3.17
CA ASP A 108 -16.90 -5.99 3.73
C ASP A 108 -18.03 -5.03 4.15
N LYS A 109 -17.71 -3.78 4.46
CA LYS A 109 -18.68 -2.81 5.02
C LYS A 109 -18.87 -1.53 4.19
N ASP A 110 -18.25 -1.43 3.01
CA ASP A 110 -18.16 -0.18 2.21
C ASP A 110 -18.05 -0.42 0.69
N HIS A 111 -17.99 0.70 -0.06
CA HIS A 111 -17.77 0.76 -1.49
C HIS A 111 -16.36 0.33 -1.92
N ASP A 112 -16.31 -0.24 -3.12
CA ASP A 112 -15.08 -0.56 -3.83
C ASP A 112 -14.24 0.71 -4.06
N ILE A 113 -12.96 0.64 -3.73
CA ILE A 113 -12.00 1.66 -4.15
C ILE A 113 -11.37 1.23 -5.45
N LYS A 114 -11.25 2.18 -6.37
CA LYS A 114 -10.60 1.96 -7.66
C LYS A 114 -9.53 3.01 -7.92
N LEU A 115 -8.35 2.52 -8.24
CA LEU A 115 -7.22 3.30 -8.74
C LEU A 115 -7.07 3.02 -10.24
N SER A 116 -6.86 4.07 -11.04
CA SER A 116 -6.50 3.89 -12.44
C SER A 116 -5.48 4.91 -12.93
N PHE A 117 -4.59 4.48 -13.83
CA PHE A 117 -3.57 5.35 -14.42
C PHE A 117 -3.09 4.79 -15.76
N THR A 118 -2.73 5.69 -16.68
CA THR A 118 -2.28 5.31 -18.01
C THR A 118 -0.78 5.07 -18.04
N ASN A 119 -0.28 4.39 -19.07
CA ASN A 119 1.15 4.15 -19.26
C ASN A 119 1.98 5.44 -19.45
N LEU A 120 1.34 6.58 -19.71
CA LEU A 120 1.96 7.91 -19.83
C LEU A 120 1.97 8.69 -18.51
N ALA A 121 1.26 8.21 -17.48
CA ALA A 121 1.15 8.92 -16.21
C ALA A 121 2.50 9.00 -15.49
N VAL A 122 2.86 10.19 -15.03
CA VAL A 122 4.08 10.42 -14.23
C VAL A 122 3.78 10.19 -12.75
N LYS A 123 2.82 10.94 -12.19
CA LYS A 123 2.36 10.82 -10.79
C LYS A 123 0.83 10.89 -10.66
N ASN A 124 0.12 10.84 -11.77
CA ASN A 124 -1.33 11.02 -11.78
C ASN A 124 -2.01 9.66 -11.66
N ILE A 125 -2.70 9.46 -10.54
CA ILE A 125 -3.64 8.35 -10.35
C ILE A 125 -5.05 8.97 -10.30
N LYS A 126 -6.03 8.29 -10.88
CA LYS A 126 -7.45 8.57 -10.65
C LYS A 126 -7.92 7.69 -9.50
N LEU A 127 -8.40 8.32 -8.43
CA LEU A 127 -8.98 7.65 -7.26
C LEU A 127 -10.51 7.78 -7.34
N GLU A 128 -11.20 6.64 -7.32
CA GLU A 128 -12.66 6.55 -7.31
C GLU A 128 -13.11 5.73 -6.09
N GLY A 129 -14.28 6.05 -5.54
CA GLY A 129 -14.86 5.31 -4.41
C GLY A 129 -14.26 5.60 -3.03
N TYR A 130 -13.31 6.54 -2.93
CA TYR A 130 -12.77 6.95 -1.62
C TYR A 130 -13.83 7.62 -0.75
N GLN A 131 -13.90 7.18 0.50
CA GLN A 131 -14.70 7.78 1.56
C GLN A 131 -13.83 7.84 2.82
N THR A 132 -14.05 8.85 3.66
CA THR A 132 -13.37 8.96 4.96
C THR A 132 -13.97 7.97 5.94
N THR A 133 -13.14 7.17 6.61
CA THR A 133 -13.63 6.06 7.44
C THR A 133 -12.85 5.94 8.74
N GLU A 134 -13.57 5.95 9.86
CA GLU A 134 -12.98 5.96 11.21
C GLU A 134 -12.32 4.63 11.60
N ASN A 135 -12.83 3.49 11.10
CA ASN A 135 -12.35 2.14 11.44
C ASN A 135 -11.42 1.53 10.38
N TRP A 136 -10.52 2.34 9.83
CA TRP A 136 -9.55 1.90 8.84
C TRP A 136 -8.45 1.02 9.47
N PRO A 137 -8.19 -0.21 8.98
CA PRO A 137 -7.17 -1.08 9.56
C PRO A 137 -5.76 -0.51 9.35
N ARG A 138 -4.82 -0.87 10.24
CA ARG A 138 -3.40 -0.48 10.10
C ARG A 138 -2.69 -1.45 9.16
N PHE A 139 -2.16 -0.92 8.06
CA PHE A 139 -1.40 -1.67 7.07
C PHE A 139 0.09 -1.67 7.43
N VAL A 140 0.64 -2.86 7.63
CA VAL A 140 2.06 -3.08 7.91
C VAL A 140 2.59 -4.06 6.87
N TYR A 141 3.73 -3.71 6.26
CA TYR A 141 4.43 -4.58 5.32
C TYR A 141 5.74 -5.03 5.94
N ILE A 142 5.93 -6.35 6.00
CA ILE A 142 7.17 -6.96 6.49
C ILE A 142 7.92 -7.52 5.28
N PRO A 143 9.02 -6.87 4.84
CA PRO A 143 9.82 -7.37 3.73
C PRO A 143 10.45 -8.72 4.06
N ALA A 144 10.50 -9.62 3.08
CA ALA A 144 11.12 -10.93 3.24
C ALA A 144 12.66 -10.91 3.32
N LYS A 145 13.30 -9.80 2.94
CA LYS A 145 14.76 -9.63 3.02
C LYS A 145 15.11 -8.84 4.28
N GLU A 146 15.98 -9.41 5.11
CA GLU A 146 16.50 -8.73 6.29
C GLU A 146 17.58 -7.74 5.89
N ILE A 147 17.23 -6.45 5.85
CA ILE A 147 18.19 -5.34 5.66
C ILE A 147 18.18 -4.39 6.87
N ILE A 148 17.12 -4.45 7.69
CA ILE A 148 16.84 -3.43 8.71
C ILE A 148 17.67 -3.64 9.98
N SER A 149 18.07 -4.88 10.29
CA SER A 149 18.86 -5.20 11.49
C SER A 149 20.29 -4.65 11.45
N SER A 150 20.79 -4.19 10.30
CA SER A 150 22.18 -3.74 10.12
C SER A 150 22.38 -2.22 10.12
N THR A 151 21.33 -1.41 10.22
CA THR A 151 21.45 0.06 10.11
C THR A 151 20.57 0.80 11.12
N GLU A 152 21.11 1.06 12.33
CA GLU A 152 20.47 1.88 13.37
C GLU A 152 19.98 3.25 12.85
N ASN A 153 20.64 3.77 11.80
CA ASN A 153 20.36 5.08 11.20
C ASN A 153 19.61 5.01 9.86
N PHE A 154 19.00 3.88 9.49
CA PHE A 154 18.34 3.72 8.18
C PHE A 154 17.32 4.84 7.88
N SER A 155 16.45 5.14 8.85
CA SER A 155 15.38 6.13 8.66
C SER A 155 15.95 7.52 8.33
N ALA A 156 16.98 7.95 9.06
CA ALA A 156 17.64 9.23 8.82
C ALA A 156 18.40 9.25 7.48
N LEU A 157 19.01 8.14 7.08
CA LEU A 157 19.67 8.01 5.78
C LEU A 157 18.67 8.06 4.63
N TYR A 158 17.51 7.40 4.77
CA TYR A 158 16.46 7.40 3.76
C TYR A 158 15.84 8.79 3.56
N GLU A 159 15.63 9.54 4.64
CA GLU A 159 15.09 10.91 4.56
C GLU A 159 16.09 11.90 3.94
N LYS A 160 17.39 11.76 4.27
CA LYS A 160 18.42 12.73 3.90
C LYS A 160 19.08 12.46 2.55
N TYR A 161 19.12 11.20 2.12
CA TYR A 161 19.83 10.78 0.91
C TYR A 161 18.91 9.99 -0.02
N HIS A 162 19.13 10.12 -1.33
CA HIS A 162 18.50 9.27 -2.32
C HIS A 162 19.10 7.86 -2.32
N ILE A 163 18.80 7.09 -1.28
CA ILE A 163 19.26 5.70 -1.17
C ILE A 163 18.42 4.78 -2.04
N ALA A 164 19.05 3.76 -2.60
CA ALA A 164 18.41 2.84 -3.52
C ALA A 164 17.59 1.76 -2.80
N PHE A 165 16.71 2.13 -1.87
CA PHE A 165 15.84 1.21 -1.12
C PHE A 165 14.35 1.48 -1.34
N GLU A 166 13.52 0.45 -1.20
CA GLU A 166 12.07 0.56 -1.22
C GLU A 166 11.57 1.26 0.05
N GLU A 167 10.51 2.07 -0.09
CA GLU A 167 9.91 2.82 1.03
C GLU A 167 9.37 1.89 2.13
N THR A 168 9.05 0.63 1.80
CA THR A 168 8.61 -0.39 2.76
C THR A 168 9.61 -0.62 3.90
N TYR A 169 10.92 -0.54 3.63
CA TYR A 169 11.94 -0.68 4.66
C TYR A 169 11.95 0.50 5.61
N TYR A 170 11.71 1.70 5.08
CA TYR A 170 11.67 2.94 5.85
C TYR A 170 10.42 3.02 6.72
N ASP A 171 9.27 2.65 6.15
CA ASP A 171 8.03 2.60 6.90
C ASP A 171 8.11 1.56 8.03
N LEU A 172 8.75 0.41 7.80
CA LEU A 172 8.97 -0.60 8.83
C LEU A 172 10.00 -0.15 9.88
N SER A 173 11.12 0.48 9.49
CA SER A 173 12.12 0.98 10.45
C SER A 173 11.53 2.03 11.38
N LYS A 174 10.67 2.92 10.87
CA LYS A 174 9.92 3.87 11.70
C LYS A 174 9.03 3.18 12.73
N LEU A 175 8.32 2.13 12.33
CA LEU A 175 7.47 1.37 13.25
C LEU A 175 8.29 0.66 14.35
N LEU A 176 9.45 0.10 14.00
CA LEU A 176 10.32 -0.61 14.94
C LEU A 176 11.03 0.31 15.94
N LEU A 177 11.27 1.57 15.58
CA LEU A 177 11.88 2.58 16.45
C LEU A 177 10.88 3.21 17.43
N LEU A 178 9.58 3.00 17.25
CA LEU A 178 8.60 3.47 18.22
C LEU A 178 8.85 2.80 19.57
N PRO A 179 8.91 3.56 20.67
CA PRO A 179 9.09 2.97 21.99
C PRO A 179 7.97 1.96 22.24
N THR A 180 8.31 0.80 22.81
CA THR A 180 7.32 -0.17 23.27
C THR A 180 6.29 0.55 24.12
N ARG A 181 5.00 0.34 23.81
CA ARG A 181 3.89 0.96 24.52
C ARG A 181 4.10 0.78 26.03
N LYS A 182 4.16 1.88 26.79
CA LYS A 182 4.24 1.82 28.25
C LYS A 182 2.91 1.27 28.78
N GLY A 183 2.93 0.03 29.27
CA GLY A 183 1.79 -0.62 29.92
C GLY A 183 1.79 -2.13 29.66
N PRO A 184 1.21 -2.94 30.57
CA PRO A 184 1.10 -4.38 30.36
C PRO A 184 0.31 -4.68 29.08
N LEU A 185 0.77 -5.64 28.28
CA LEU A 185 0.05 -6.13 27.08
C LEU A 185 -1.39 -6.58 27.37
N ASN A 186 -1.68 -6.89 28.65
CA ASN A 186 -2.99 -7.30 29.15
C ASN A 186 -3.44 -6.36 30.29
N SER A 187 -4.11 -5.26 29.95
CA SER A 187 -5.13 -4.70 30.86
C SER A 187 -6.46 -4.87 30.15
N ASN A 188 -7.19 -5.89 30.61
CA ASN A 188 -8.51 -6.27 30.14
C ASN A 188 -9.40 -5.07 29.82
N GLN A 189 -10.11 -5.22 28.71
CA GLN A 189 -11.48 -4.74 28.56
C GLN A 189 -12.25 -4.97 29.87
N LYS A 190 -12.46 -3.90 30.64
CA LYS A 190 -13.60 -3.74 31.54
C LYS A 190 -13.96 -2.26 31.54
N ASN A 191 -14.80 -1.88 30.58
CA ASN A 191 -16.11 -1.27 30.78
C ASN A 191 -16.75 -1.04 29.41
#